data_AF-A0A8T2JK99-F1
#
_entry.id   AF-A0A8T2JK99-F1
#
_cell.length_a   1.000
_cell.length_b   1.000
_cell.length_c   1.000
_cell.angle_alpha   90.00
_cell.angle_beta   90.00
_cell.angle_gamma   90.00
#
_symmetry.space_group_name_H-M   'P 1'
#
loop_
_entity.id
_entity.type
_entity.pdbx_description
1 polymer ?
#
loop_
_entity_poly.entity_id
_entity_poly.type
_entity_poly.pdbx_seq_one_letter_code
_entity_poly.pdbx_strand_id
1 'polypeptide(L)'
;MARISRFSASTVKLRTNSFELLALDGISSGIIQFNSAHDSADWLRTISTNINDLMLQNMKMINKCYSMCDQIMHMGWVSEKVQGSDGSQVYKFKFLVLKGSCFYIFKIPPVSTLDWVRAEKIYNLCEVLFKVSKVWPADEIWIQENLYLNHNQNEELEDQRPYCFSILVGHGKSHYFCTELGNDLLVWEKLFQKAIFMEVQRTGSKTYVCSSQGEVVCFTVDFISGFTCFDNKSKNIIWRFKFSQLKGSSDDGKTRVKLLFQSADTKQIEMKELEFQDLTAVLHCIHSFIAAKVASMDPMFINSQSLARKYICNT
;
A
#
# COMPACT_ATOMS: atom_id res chain seq x y z
N MET A 1 -8.18 7.95 -18.59
CA MET A 1 -7.18 7.34 -17.69
C MET A 1 -6.06 6.73 -18.54
N ALA A 2 -5.18 7.57 -19.07
CA ALA A 2 -4.04 7.13 -19.88
C ALA A 2 -2.87 6.69 -18.99
N ARG A 3 -1.87 6.02 -19.57
CA ARG A 3 -0.62 5.65 -18.89
C ARG A 3 0.59 5.91 -19.77
N ILE A 4 1.71 6.25 -19.15
CA ILE A 4 3.00 6.37 -19.83
C ILE A 4 3.83 5.15 -19.47
N SER A 5 4.71 4.69 -20.37
CA SER A 5 5.77 3.78 -19.97
C SER A 5 7.09 4.02 -20.70
N ARG A 6 8.18 4.02 -19.93
CA ARG A 6 9.56 3.99 -20.44
C ARG A 6 10.06 2.57 -20.70
N PHE A 7 9.30 1.55 -20.33
CA PHE A 7 9.71 0.15 -20.43
C PHE A 7 8.97 -0.56 -21.57
N SER A 8 9.64 -1.48 -22.24
CA SER A 8 8.96 -2.36 -23.20
C SER A 8 8.09 -3.36 -22.45
N ALA A 9 6.89 -3.65 -22.96
CA ALA A 9 5.98 -4.63 -22.36
C ALA A 9 6.57 -6.06 -22.25
N SER A 10 7.66 -6.33 -22.97
CA SER A 10 8.34 -7.63 -23.03
C SER A 10 9.76 -7.65 -22.45
N THR A 11 10.31 -6.51 -22.00
CA THR A 11 11.69 -6.46 -21.50
C THR A 11 11.82 -5.61 -20.24
N VAL A 12 12.82 -5.93 -19.40
CA VAL A 12 13.24 -5.14 -18.23
C VAL A 12 14.02 -3.87 -18.66
N LYS A 13 14.23 -3.67 -19.97
CA LYS A 13 15.13 -2.63 -20.49
C LYS A 13 14.46 -1.26 -20.49
N LEU A 14 15.10 -0.29 -19.84
CA LEU A 14 14.72 1.12 -19.84
C LEU A 14 14.97 1.76 -21.22
N ARG A 15 14.03 2.57 -21.69
CA ARG A 15 14.23 3.49 -22.83
C ARG A 15 14.66 4.86 -22.29
N THR A 16 15.91 5.24 -22.55
CA THR A 16 16.51 6.47 -21.97
C THR A 16 15.92 7.74 -22.58
N ASN A 17 15.72 7.76 -23.90
CA ASN A 17 15.30 8.95 -24.65
C ASN A 17 13.94 8.75 -25.35
N SER A 18 13.14 7.80 -24.89
CA SER A 18 11.82 7.56 -25.45
C SER A 18 10.84 6.98 -24.45
N PHE A 19 9.56 7.23 -24.69
CA PHE A 19 8.48 6.62 -23.95
C PHE A 19 7.27 6.40 -24.85
N GLU A 20 6.35 5.58 -24.37
CA GLU A 20 5.11 5.26 -25.05
C GLU A 20 3.93 5.75 -24.20
N LEU A 21 2.94 6.39 -24.82
CA LEU A 21 1.69 6.75 -24.20
C LEU A 21 0.61 5.75 -24.65
N LEU A 22 -0.12 5.17 -23.70
CA LEU A 22 -1.26 4.34 -23.98
C LEU A 22 -2.53 4.97 -23.43
N ALA A 23 -3.54 5.07 -24.29
CA ALA A 23 -4.88 5.48 -23.93
C ALA A 23 -5.60 4.38 -23.10
N LEU A 24 -6.77 4.73 -22.57
CA LEU A 24 -7.57 3.84 -21.71
C LEU A 24 -8.02 2.56 -22.44
N ASP A 25 -8.31 2.67 -23.73
CA ASP A 25 -8.69 1.57 -24.63
C ASP A 25 -7.52 0.69 -25.05
N GLY A 26 -6.30 1.02 -24.61
CA GLY A 26 -5.07 0.32 -24.96
C GLY A 26 -4.44 0.76 -26.28
N ILE A 27 -5.01 1.75 -26.96
CA ILE A 27 -4.40 2.33 -28.17
C ILE A 27 -3.12 3.05 -27.77
N SER A 28 -2.03 2.70 -28.46
CA SER A 28 -0.71 3.29 -28.25
C SER A 28 -0.50 4.50 -29.17
N SER A 29 0.20 5.52 -28.67
CA SER A 29 0.74 6.62 -29.47
C SER A 29 1.89 6.20 -30.40
N GLY A 30 2.41 4.97 -30.24
CA GLY A 30 3.73 4.60 -30.70
C GLY A 30 4.84 5.11 -29.76
N ILE A 31 6.08 4.73 -30.06
CA ILE A 31 7.26 5.18 -29.30
C ILE A 31 7.59 6.61 -29.71
N ILE A 32 7.52 7.53 -28.74
CA ILE A 32 7.89 8.93 -28.92
C ILE A 32 9.38 9.05 -28.58
N GLN A 33 10.18 9.45 -29.56
CA GLN A 33 11.63 9.60 -29.44
C GLN A 33 12.01 11.07 -29.29
N PHE A 34 12.90 11.34 -28.33
CA PHE A 34 13.42 12.68 -28.04
C PHE A 34 14.90 12.76 -28.40
N ASN A 35 15.36 13.99 -28.64
CA ASN A 35 16.75 14.28 -28.99
C ASN A 35 17.69 14.11 -27.79
N SER A 36 17.20 14.37 -26.57
CA SER A 36 17.97 14.24 -25.33
C SER A 36 17.18 13.51 -24.24
N ALA A 37 17.89 12.92 -23.28
CA ALA A 37 17.29 12.34 -22.08
C ALA A 37 16.56 13.39 -21.22
N HIS A 38 17.08 14.62 -21.21
CA HIS A 38 16.51 15.75 -20.49
C HIS A 38 15.12 16.13 -21.05
N ASP A 39 15.03 16.32 -22.37
CA ASP A 39 13.75 16.65 -23.02
C ASP A 39 12.73 15.53 -22.80
N SER A 40 13.16 14.27 -22.90
CA SER A 40 12.32 13.10 -22.60
C SER A 40 11.78 13.14 -21.17
N ALA A 41 12.62 13.45 -20.18
CA ALA A 41 12.24 13.53 -18.78
C ALA A 41 11.27 14.68 -18.49
N ASP A 42 11.46 15.85 -19.11
CA ASP A 42 10.59 17.01 -18.96
C ASP A 42 9.21 16.78 -19.58
N TRP A 43 9.16 16.20 -20.78
CA TRP A 43 7.90 15.80 -21.41
C TRP A 43 7.19 14.71 -20.61
N LEU A 44 7.92 13.70 -20.12
CA LEU A 44 7.39 12.66 -19.25
C LEU A 44 6.72 13.26 -18.01
N ARG A 45 7.41 14.18 -17.32
CA ARG A 45 6.90 14.85 -16.12
C ARG A 45 5.63 15.63 -16.44
N THR A 46 5.66 16.43 -17.51
CA THR A 46 4.54 17.29 -17.92
C THR A 46 3.29 16.47 -18.27
N ILE A 47 3.45 15.42 -19.08
CA ILE A 47 2.33 14.54 -19.46
C ILE A 47 1.83 13.77 -18.24
N SER A 48 2.72 13.25 -17.38
CA SER A 48 2.31 12.54 -16.16
C SER A 48 1.49 13.44 -15.23
N THR A 49 1.93 14.69 -15.01
CA THR A 49 1.17 15.68 -14.24
C THR A 49 -0.22 15.90 -14.83
N ASN A 50 -0.34 16.09 -16.15
CA ASN A 50 -1.64 16.27 -16.79
C ASN A 50 -2.55 15.03 -16.65
N ILE A 51 -1.99 13.82 -16.82
CA ILE A 51 -2.73 12.58 -16.57
C ILE A 51 -3.23 12.54 -15.13
N ASN A 52 -2.37 12.82 -14.15
CA ASN A 52 -2.72 12.81 -12.73
C ASN A 52 -3.79 13.87 -12.39
N ASP A 53 -3.73 15.06 -12.98
CA ASP A 53 -4.74 16.11 -12.78
C ASP A 53 -6.11 15.70 -13.33
N LEU A 54 -6.14 15.14 -14.55
CA LEU A 54 -7.36 14.60 -15.14
C LEU A 54 -7.91 13.41 -14.32
N MET A 55 -7.04 12.56 -13.80
CA MET A 55 -7.40 11.47 -12.89
C MET A 55 -8.03 12.00 -11.61
N LEU A 56 -7.48 13.07 -11.03
CA LEU A 56 -8.01 13.72 -9.84
C LEU A 56 -9.38 14.36 -10.09
N GLN A 57 -9.57 15.03 -11.23
CA GLN A 57 -10.87 15.57 -11.63
C GLN A 57 -11.91 14.47 -11.79
N ASN A 58 -11.55 13.36 -12.43
CA ASN A 58 -12.42 12.20 -12.59
C ASN A 58 -12.79 11.57 -11.24
N MET A 59 -11.83 11.39 -10.33
CA MET A 59 -12.08 10.93 -8.95
C MET A 59 -13.09 11.82 -8.23
N LYS A 60 -12.91 13.15 -8.29
CA LYS A 60 -13.83 14.12 -7.67
C LYS A 60 -15.24 14.00 -8.24
N MET A 61 -15.36 13.79 -9.55
CA MET A 61 -16.67 13.60 -10.19
C MET A 61 -17.34 12.31 -9.72
N ILE A 62 -16.63 11.18 -9.76
CA ILE A 62 -17.14 9.86 -9.35
C ILE A 62 -17.53 9.86 -7.87
N ASN A 63 -16.74 10.51 -7.01
CA ASN A 63 -17.00 10.58 -5.58
C ASN A 63 -18.26 11.34 -5.19
N LYS A 64 -18.84 12.17 -6.09
CA LYS A 64 -20.16 12.79 -5.87
C LYS A 64 -21.27 11.75 -5.75
N CYS A 65 -21.08 10.57 -6.33
CA CYS A 65 -22.04 9.47 -6.27
C CYS A 65 -21.84 8.54 -5.07
N TYR A 66 -20.77 8.72 -4.28
CA TYR A 66 -20.44 7.86 -3.14
C TYR A 66 -20.58 8.59 -1.81
N SER A 67 -20.98 7.85 -0.78
CA SER A 67 -20.94 8.33 0.60
C SER A 67 -19.48 8.57 1.03
N MET A 68 -19.26 9.44 2.00
CA MET A 68 -17.91 9.78 2.48
C MET A 68 -17.08 8.55 2.91
N CYS A 69 -17.73 7.49 3.36
CA CYS A 69 -17.08 6.25 3.80
C CYS A 69 -16.69 5.32 2.64
N ASP A 70 -17.15 5.58 1.42
CA ASP A 70 -16.95 4.72 0.25
C ASP A 70 -16.32 5.46 -0.95
N GLN A 71 -15.80 6.66 -0.70
CA GLN A 71 -15.12 7.47 -1.71
C GLN A 71 -13.77 6.88 -2.12
N ILE A 72 -13.39 7.17 -3.36
CA ILE A 72 -12.07 6.89 -3.93
C ILE A 72 -11.08 7.90 -3.38
N MET A 73 -10.05 7.38 -2.73
CA MET A 73 -8.97 8.12 -2.12
C MET A 73 -7.84 8.41 -3.10
N HIS A 74 -7.48 7.38 -3.87
CA HIS A 74 -6.47 7.47 -4.89
C HIS A 74 -6.66 6.34 -5.90
N MET A 75 -6.30 6.58 -7.15
CA MET A 75 -6.22 5.55 -8.17
C MET A 75 -5.17 5.92 -9.21
N GLY A 76 -4.53 4.91 -9.79
CA GLY A 76 -3.45 5.13 -10.76
C GLY A 76 -2.88 3.85 -11.33
N TRP A 77 -2.12 4.01 -12.42
CA TRP A 77 -1.40 2.93 -13.08
C TRP A 77 -0.07 2.65 -12.39
N VAL A 78 0.27 1.37 -12.26
CA VAL A 78 1.57 0.88 -11.80
C VAL A 78 2.01 -0.31 -12.64
N SER A 79 3.30 -0.65 -12.57
CA SER A 79 3.81 -1.91 -13.12
C SER A 79 3.98 -2.92 -11.99
N GLU A 80 3.31 -4.06 -12.07
CA GLU A 80 3.48 -5.19 -11.15
C GLU A 80 4.53 -6.16 -11.69
N LYS A 81 5.46 -6.58 -10.83
CA LYS A 81 6.39 -7.68 -11.11
C LYS A 81 5.66 -9.00 -10.91
N VAL A 82 5.57 -9.79 -11.98
CA VAL A 82 4.90 -11.08 -12.01
C VAL A 82 5.89 -12.15 -12.43
N GLN A 83 5.87 -13.29 -11.75
CA GLN A 83 6.67 -14.44 -12.15
C GLN A 83 6.05 -15.10 -13.39
N GLY A 84 6.83 -15.17 -14.47
CA GLY A 84 6.49 -15.83 -15.72
C GLY A 84 6.42 -17.36 -15.56
N SER A 85 5.72 -18.02 -16.48
CA SER A 85 5.60 -19.49 -16.51
C SER A 85 6.93 -20.20 -16.77
N ASP A 86 7.88 -19.49 -17.36
CA ASP A 86 9.26 -19.90 -17.63
C ASP A 86 10.24 -19.52 -16.52
N GLY A 87 9.75 -18.98 -15.39
CA GLY A 87 10.57 -18.45 -14.32
C GLY A 87 11.15 -17.06 -14.59
N SER A 88 10.91 -16.47 -15.78
CA SER A 88 11.35 -15.12 -16.11
C SER A 88 10.54 -14.07 -15.32
N GLN A 89 11.16 -12.94 -15.01
CA GLN A 89 10.47 -11.82 -14.36
C GLN A 89 9.82 -10.94 -15.43
N VAL A 90 8.50 -10.85 -15.41
CA VAL A 90 7.71 -10.06 -16.38
C VAL A 90 6.95 -8.96 -15.66
N TYR A 91 6.95 -7.76 -16.23
CA TYR A 91 6.18 -6.64 -15.71
C TYR A 91 4.84 -6.51 -16.41
N LYS A 92 3.75 -6.44 -15.64
CA LYS A 92 2.40 -6.23 -16.15
C LYS A 92 1.82 -4.94 -15.57
N PHE A 93 1.17 -4.15 -16.41
CA PHE A 93 0.49 -2.95 -15.94
C PHE A 93 -0.78 -3.32 -15.17
N LYS A 94 -0.94 -2.72 -13.99
CA LYS A 94 -2.10 -2.87 -13.13
C LYS A 94 -2.63 -1.49 -12.77
N PHE A 95 -3.93 -1.41 -12.59
CA PHE A 95 -4.60 -0.21 -12.14
C PHE A 95 -5.00 -0.40 -10.69
N LEU A 96 -4.41 0.39 -9.79
CA LEU A 96 -4.62 0.32 -8.37
C LEU A 96 -5.67 1.33 -7.93
N VAL A 97 -6.48 0.97 -6.94
CA VAL A 97 -7.47 1.87 -6.35
C VAL A 97 -7.54 1.71 -4.84
N LEU A 98 -7.51 2.83 -4.11
CA LEU A 98 -7.87 2.91 -2.70
C LEU A 98 -9.29 3.49 -2.64
N LYS A 99 -10.27 2.68 -2.21
CA LYS A 99 -11.67 3.11 -2.10
C LYS A 99 -12.30 2.54 -0.83
N GLY A 100 -12.88 3.43 -0.02
CA GLY A 100 -13.47 3.05 1.26
C GLY A 100 -12.50 2.27 2.13
N SER A 101 -12.88 1.04 2.52
CA SER A 101 -12.08 0.14 3.36
C SER A 101 -11.17 -0.82 2.59
N CYS A 102 -11.12 -0.70 1.27
CA CYS A 102 -10.52 -1.71 0.41
C CYS A 102 -9.43 -1.14 -0.51
N PHE A 103 -8.43 -1.97 -0.75
CA PHE A 103 -7.43 -1.82 -1.79
C PHE A 103 -7.75 -2.77 -2.94
N TYR A 104 -7.87 -2.22 -4.15
CA TYR A 104 -8.26 -2.97 -5.34
C TYR A 104 -7.11 -2.99 -6.35
N ILE A 105 -6.96 -4.14 -7.01
CA ILE A 105 -6.04 -4.33 -8.13
C ILE A 105 -6.88 -4.72 -9.35
N PHE A 106 -6.78 -3.94 -10.41
CA PHE A 106 -7.47 -4.18 -11.68
C PHE A 106 -6.48 -4.39 -12.82
N LYS A 107 -6.91 -5.18 -13.82
CA LYS A 107 -6.24 -5.24 -15.12
C LYS A 107 -6.57 -4.04 -16.01
N ILE A 108 -7.82 -3.59 -15.95
CA ILE A 108 -8.39 -2.51 -16.75
C ILE A 108 -9.07 -1.54 -15.79
N PRO A 109 -8.88 -0.22 -15.91
CA PRO A 109 -9.46 0.74 -14.98
C PRO A 109 -11.00 0.65 -14.98
N PRO A 110 -11.65 0.74 -13.80
CA PRO A 110 -13.10 0.77 -13.74
C PRO A 110 -13.63 2.09 -14.31
N VAL A 111 -14.49 2.02 -15.32
CA VAL A 111 -15.09 3.20 -15.97
C VAL A 111 -16.52 3.43 -15.49
N SER A 112 -17.20 2.36 -15.08
CA SER A 112 -18.56 2.36 -14.56
C SER A 112 -18.64 1.74 -13.16
N THR A 113 -19.77 1.93 -12.48
CA THR A 113 -20.08 1.28 -11.20
C THR A 113 -20.17 -0.25 -11.31
N LEU A 114 -20.42 -0.78 -12.51
CA LEU A 114 -20.46 -2.22 -12.75
C LEU A 114 -19.05 -2.82 -12.85
N ASP A 115 -18.01 -2.03 -13.13
CA ASP A 115 -16.66 -2.55 -13.32
C ASP A 115 -15.97 -2.97 -12.02
N TRP A 116 -16.47 -2.53 -10.85
CA TRP A 116 -15.84 -2.81 -9.56
C TRP A 116 -15.79 -4.30 -9.23
N VAL A 117 -16.76 -5.08 -9.73
CA VAL A 117 -16.77 -6.54 -9.56
C VAL A 117 -15.70 -7.24 -10.39
N ARG A 118 -15.09 -6.55 -11.36
CA ARG A 118 -14.03 -7.07 -12.25
C ARG A 118 -12.62 -6.89 -11.66
N ALA A 119 -12.52 -6.44 -10.40
CA ALA A 119 -11.24 -6.39 -9.70
C ALA A 119 -10.61 -7.78 -9.65
N GLU A 120 -9.32 -7.89 -10.00
CA GLU A 120 -8.60 -9.16 -9.94
C GLU A 120 -8.33 -9.56 -8.49
N LYS A 121 -8.07 -8.57 -7.63
CA LYS A 121 -7.84 -8.73 -6.19
C LYS A 121 -8.48 -7.57 -5.43
N ILE A 122 -9.00 -7.90 -4.25
CA ILE A 122 -9.57 -6.97 -3.29
C ILE A 122 -9.01 -7.34 -1.93
N TYR A 123 -8.42 -6.37 -1.23
CA TYR A 123 -7.86 -6.55 0.10
C TYR A 123 -8.44 -5.53 1.07
N ASN A 124 -8.60 -5.91 2.34
CA ASN A 124 -8.96 -4.98 3.38
C ASN A 124 -7.74 -4.11 3.74
N LEU A 125 -7.91 -2.79 3.80
CA LEU A 125 -6.80 -1.85 4.04
C LEU A 125 -6.10 -2.06 5.39
N CYS A 126 -6.82 -2.52 6.42
CA CYS A 126 -6.21 -2.81 7.71
C CYS A 126 -5.39 -4.11 7.70
N GLU A 127 -5.59 -5.00 6.73
CA GLU A 127 -4.95 -6.33 6.70
C GLU A 127 -3.81 -6.41 5.69
N VAL A 128 -3.35 -5.25 5.20
CA VAL A 128 -2.24 -5.14 4.26
C VAL A 128 -1.17 -4.21 4.80
N LEU A 129 0.07 -4.43 4.38
CA LEU A 129 1.20 -3.58 4.76
C LEU A 129 1.88 -3.02 3.50
N PHE A 130 1.94 -1.69 3.43
CA PHE A 130 2.68 -0.96 2.41
C PHE A 130 4.14 -0.83 2.84
N LYS A 131 5.07 -1.29 1.99
CA LYS A 131 6.52 -1.20 2.24
C LYS A 131 7.24 -0.66 1.01
N VAL A 132 7.88 0.50 1.14
CA VAL A 132 8.80 1.03 0.13
C VAL A 132 10.06 0.17 0.10
N SER A 133 10.50 -0.25 -1.09
CA SER A 133 11.63 -1.17 -1.24
C SER A 133 12.88 -0.52 -1.81
N LYS A 134 12.74 0.41 -2.77
CA LYS A 134 13.86 1.16 -3.37
C LYS A 134 13.39 2.58 -3.73
N VAL A 135 14.18 3.57 -3.34
CA VAL A 135 14.11 4.96 -3.81
C VAL A 135 15.52 5.33 -4.24
N TRP A 136 15.77 5.38 -5.54
CA TRP A 136 17.03 5.95 -6.03
C TRP A 136 16.85 7.48 -6.08
N PRO A 137 17.77 8.26 -5.49
CA PRO A 137 17.73 9.71 -5.61
C PRO A 137 17.69 10.10 -7.09
N ALA A 138 16.78 11.02 -7.45
CA ALA A 138 16.60 11.48 -8.83
C ALA A 138 17.90 12.05 -9.45
N ASP A 139 18.87 12.45 -8.61
CA ASP A 139 20.14 13.05 -9.00
C ASP A 139 21.25 12.02 -9.28
N GLU A 140 21.04 10.73 -8.98
CA GLU A 140 22.06 9.68 -9.18
C GLU A 140 21.87 8.84 -10.45
N ILE A 141 20.80 9.07 -11.22
CA ILE A 141 20.57 8.40 -12.51
C ILE A 141 21.71 8.71 -13.52
N TRP A 142 22.41 9.82 -13.35
CA TRP A 142 23.57 10.20 -14.18
C TRP A 142 24.89 9.53 -13.74
N ILE A 143 24.97 8.91 -12.56
CA ILE A 143 26.22 8.31 -12.03
C ILE A 143 26.50 6.93 -12.66
N GLN A 144 25.59 6.40 -13.49
CA GLN A 144 25.82 5.15 -14.20
C GLN A 144 26.86 5.24 -15.32
N GLU A 145 27.18 6.41 -15.89
CA GLU A 145 28.22 6.47 -16.94
C GLU A 145 29.65 6.24 -16.42
N ASN A 146 29.92 6.42 -15.11
CA ASN A 146 31.29 6.32 -14.56
C ASN A 146 31.58 5.03 -13.77
N LEU A 147 30.58 4.23 -13.39
CA LEU A 147 30.80 3.03 -12.56
C LEU A 147 30.82 1.71 -13.34
N TYR A 148 30.38 1.68 -14.61
CA TYR A 148 30.38 0.46 -15.44
C TYR A 148 31.73 0.10 -16.07
N LEU A 149 32.80 0.87 -15.82
CA LEU A 149 34.13 0.52 -16.32
C LEU A 149 34.97 -0.35 -15.36
N ASN A 150 34.54 -0.59 -14.12
CA ASN A 150 35.45 -1.16 -13.10
C ASN A 150 34.89 -2.19 -12.11
N HIS A 151 33.85 -2.97 -12.43
CA HIS A 151 33.63 -4.21 -11.69
C HIS A 151 32.92 -5.32 -12.47
N ASN A 152 33.70 -6.33 -12.87
CA ASN A 152 33.20 -7.66 -13.18
C ASN A 152 32.76 -8.33 -11.88
N GLN A 153 31.45 -8.59 -11.71
CA GLN A 153 30.97 -9.83 -11.10
C GLN A 153 29.47 -10.06 -11.33
N ASN A 154 29.15 -11.32 -11.59
CA ASN A 154 27.84 -11.86 -11.90
C ASN A 154 26.89 -11.77 -10.70
N GLU A 155 25.92 -10.88 -10.75
CA GLU A 155 24.62 -11.06 -10.08
C GLU A 155 23.51 -10.63 -11.06
N GLU A 156 22.44 -11.40 -11.10
CA GLU A 156 21.32 -11.34 -12.05
C GLU A 156 20.88 -9.92 -12.38
N LEU A 157 20.99 -9.50 -13.67
CA LEU A 157 20.43 -8.28 -14.29
C LEU A 157 19.48 -7.51 -13.35
N GLU A 158 20.06 -6.69 -12.47
CA GLU A 158 19.30 -6.05 -11.40
C GLU A 158 18.23 -5.14 -12.02
N ASP A 159 17.01 -5.32 -11.53
CA ASP A 159 15.83 -4.55 -11.88
C ASP A 159 16.09 -3.04 -11.85
N GLN A 160 16.18 -2.43 -13.04
CA GLN A 160 16.56 -1.03 -13.25
C GLN A 160 15.45 -0.03 -12.83
N ARG A 161 14.35 -0.50 -12.23
CA ARG A 161 13.21 0.34 -11.87
C ARG A 161 13.45 1.02 -10.51
N PRO A 162 13.54 2.36 -10.46
CA PRO A 162 14.04 3.01 -9.27
C PRO A 162 12.99 3.31 -8.20
N TYR A 163 11.70 3.26 -8.55
CA TYR A 163 10.61 3.70 -7.68
C TYR A 163 9.66 2.53 -7.42
N CYS A 164 9.96 1.72 -6.42
CA CYS A 164 9.22 0.49 -6.18
C CYS A 164 8.78 0.31 -4.73
N PHE A 165 7.59 -0.27 -4.58
CA PHE A 165 6.96 -0.58 -3.32
C PHE A 165 6.33 -1.96 -3.37
N SER A 166 6.08 -2.53 -2.20
CA SER A 166 5.44 -3.82 -2.04
C SER A 166 4.21 -3.70 -1.15
N ILE A 167 3.18 -4.46 -1.49
CA ILE A 167 1.99 -4.65 -0.65
C ILE A 167 2.04 -6.09 -0.14
N LEU A 168 2.32 -6.24 1.15
CA LEU A 168 2.23 -7.52 1.85
C LEU A 168 0.78 -7.75 2.24
N VAL A 169 0.29 -8.95 1.98
CA VAL A 169 -1.11 -9.34 2.22
C VAL A 169 -1.15 -10.62 3.06
N GLY A 170 -2.35 -11.02 3.47
CA GLY A 170 -2.59 -12.25 4.23
C GLY A 170 -1.89 -13.49 3.65
N HIS A 171 -1.55 -14.44 4.53
CA HIS A 171 -0.81 -15.66 4.22
C HIS A 171 0.61 -15.44 3.64
N GLY A 172 1.28 -14.35 4.02
CA GLY A 172 2.65 -14.06 3.62
C GLY A 172 2.87 -13.78 2.13
N LYS A 173 1.79 -13.57 1.37
CA LYS A 173 1.88 -13.21 -0.05
C LYS A 173 2.24 -11.74 -0.19
N SER A 174 2.86 -11.37 -1.30
CA SER A 174 3.18 -9.97 -1.60
C SER A 174 2.98 -9.65 -3.07
N HIS A 175 2.62 -8.39 -3.31
CA HIS A 175 2.63 -7.79 -4.64
C HIS A 175 3.78 -6.79 -4.70
N TYR A 176 4.57 -6.83 -5.77
CA TYR A 176 5.66 -5.88 -5.98
C TYR A 176 5.30 -4.96 -7.15
N PHE A 177 5.28 -3.66 -6.89
CA PHE A 177 4.87 -2.64 -7.83
C PHE A 177 5.97 -1.60 -8.03
N CYS A 178 6.00 -1.00 -9.22
CA CYS A 178 6.86 0.13 -9.54
C CYS A 178 6.07 1.23 -10.24
N THR A 179 6.43 2.48 -9.94
CA THR A 179 5.89 3.69 -10.59
C THR A 179 6.87 4.23 -11.62
N GLU A 180 6.37 5.04 -12.56
CA GLU A 180 7.23 5.67 -13.57
C GLU A 180 8.01 6.85 -12.97
N LEU A 181 7.43 7.60 -12.02
CA LEU A 181 8.08 8.74 -11.35
C LEU A 181 8.15 8.55 -9.84
N GLY A 182 9.19 9.13 -9.22
CA GLY A 182 9.36 9.13 -7.76
C GLY A 182 8.26 9.92 -7.04
N ASN A 183 7.77 11.00 -7.66
CA ASN A 183 6.64 11.75 -7.11
C ASN A 183 5.38 10.90 -6.98
N ASP A 184 5.13 9.99 -7.94
CA ASP A 184 3.98 9.09 -7.87
C ASP A 184 4.11 8.11 -6.70
N LEU A 185 5.32 7.59 -6.44
CA LEU A 185 5.60 6.72 -5.30
C LEU A 185 5.33 7.42 -3.97
N LEU A 186 5.78 8.67 -3.83
CA LEU A 186 5.53 9.49 -2.63
C LEU A 186 4.04 9.77 -2.43
N VAL A 187 3.29 10.00 -3.51
CA VAL A 187 1.84 10.17 -3.46
C VAL A 187 1.16 8.89 -3.02
N TRP A 188 1.56 7.73 -3.56
CA TRP A 188 1.06 6.42 -3.13
C TRP A 188 1.29 6.18 -1.65
N GLU A 189 2.52 6.35 -1.16
CA GLU A 189 2.86 6.16 0.25
C GLU A 189 1.99 7.04 1.16
N LYS A 190 1.94 8.35 0.87
CA LYS A 190 1.16 9.32 1.65
C LYS A 190 -0.32 8.99 1.66
N LEU A 191 -0.90 8.69 0.50
CA LEU A 191 -2.34 8.43 0.39
C LEU A 191 -2.72 7.06 0.96
N PHE A 192 -1.84 6.06 0.90
CA PHE A 192 -2.03 4.76 1.53
C PHE A 192 -2.03 4.87 3.06
N GLN A 193 -1.05 5.59 3.64
CA GLN A 193 -1.01 5.86 5.08
C GLN A 193 -2.27 6.62 5.54
N LYS A 194 -2.71 7.63 4.77
CA LYS A 194 -3.96 8.35 5.03
C LYS A 194 -5.17 7.42 4.95
N ALA A 195 -5.20 6.48 4.00
CA ALA A 195 -6.29 5.51 3.84
C ALA A 195 -6.42 4.59 5.03
N ILE A 196 -5.31 4.00 5.46
CA ILE A 196 -5.26 3.17 6.68
C ILE A 196 -5.74 3.97 7.89
N PHE A 197 -5.23 5.19 8.07
CA PHE A 197 -5.63 6.02 9.20
C PHE A 197 -7.14 6.25 9.24
N MET A 198 -7.73 6.71 8.14
CA MET A 198 -9.16 6.98 8.08
C MET A 198 -9.99 5.70 8.23
N GLU A 199 -9.52 4.58 7.68
CA GLU A 199 -10.19 3.29 7.83
C GLU A 199 -10.18 2.82 9.29
N VAL A 200 -9.05 2.92 9.99
CA VAL A 200 -8.96 2.58 11.42
C VAL A 200 -9.86 3.47 12.26
N GLN A 201 -9.87 4.79 12.00
CA GLN A 201 -10.78 5.72 12.71
C GLN A 201 -12.26 5.36 12.50
N ARG A 202 -12.61 4.95 11.28
CA ARG A 202 -13.97 4.63 10.89
C ARG A 202 -14.45 3.30 11.47
N THR A 203 -13.61 2.27 11.37
CA THR A 203 -13.94 0.91 11.82
C THR A 203 -13.87 0.78 13.34
N GLY A 204 -12.95 1.49 13.99
CA GLY A 204 -12.85 1.58 15.45
C GLY A 204 -12.29 0.33 16.13
N SER A 205 -12.71 -0.87 15.70
CA SER A 205 -12.18 -2.15 16.19
C SER A 205 -12.25 -3.26 15.14
N LYS A 206 -11.33 -4.22 15.24
CA LYS A 206 -11.38 -5.48 14.48
C LYS A 206 -11.19 -6.67 15.39
N THR A 207 -12.03 -7.69 15.19
CA THR A 207 -12.03 -8.93 15.96
C THR A 207 -11.67 -10.11 15.06
N TYR A 208 -10.76 -10.96 15.56
CA TYR A 208 -10.31 -12.17 14.92
C TYR A 208 -10.57 -13.36 15.84
N VAL A 209 -10.98 -14.49 15.28
CA VAL A 209 -11.07 -15.75 16.01
C VAL A 209 -9.68 -16.40 16.01
N CYS A 210 -9.23 -16.83 17.19
CA CYS A 210 -7.93 -17.46 17.37
C CYS A 210 -7.98 -18.52 18.46
N SER A 211 -6.89 -19.25 18.66
CA SER A 211 -6.74 -20.17 19.77
C SER A 211 -5.67 -19.69 20.76
N SER A 212 -5.92 -19.93 22.05
CA SER A 212 -4.96 -19.67 23.12
C SER A 212 -4.98 -20.87 24.06
N GLN A 213 -3.82 -21.49 24.26
CA GLN A 213 -3.67 -22.71 25.08
C GLN A 213 -4.65 -23.86 24.70
N GLY A 214 -5.04 -23.93 23.41
CA GLY A 214 -5.98 -24.92 22.90
C GLY A 214 -7.46 -24.50 22.92
N GLU A 215 -7.81 -23.42 23.60
CA GLU A 215 -9.18 -22.90 23.66
C GLU A 215 -9.45 -21.85 22.58
N VAL A 216 -10.67 -21.84 22.04
CA VAL A 216 -11.10 -20.89 20.99
C VAL A 216 -11.52 -19.56 21.63
N VAL A 217 -10.75 -18.51 21.34
CA VAL A 217 -10.94 -17.17 21.88
C VAL A 217 -11.10 -16.16 20.75
N CYS A 218 -11.52 -14.95 21.10
CA CYS A 218 -11.60 -13.82 20.17
C CYS A 218 -10.61 -12.76 20.59
N PHE A 219 -9.70 -12.42 19.69
CA PHE A 219 -8.76 -11.32 19.86
C PHE A 219 -9.25 -10.09 19.12
N THR A 220 -9.38 -8.98 19.84
CA THR A 220 -9.84 -7.70 19.29
C THR A 220 -8.77 -6.64 19.44
N VAL A 221 -8.52 -5.92 18.35
CA VAL A 221 -7.74 -4.68 18.32
C VAL A 221 -8.72 -3.54 18.20
N ASP A 222 -8.78 -2.68 19.22
CA ASP A 222 -9.69 -1.55 19.32
C ASP A 222 -8.90 -0.24 19.51
N PHE A 223 -9.30 0.80 18.78
CA PHE A 223 -8.57 2.05 18.69
C PHE A 223 -8.49 2.80 20.04
N ILE A 224 -9.47 2.60 20.91
CA ILE A 224 -9.58 3.28 22.20
C ILE A 224 -8.99 2.43 23.32
N SER A 225 -9.44 1.19 23.43
CA SER A 225 -9.15 0.26 24.52
C SER A 225 -7.90 -0.59 24.31
N GLY A 226 -7.35 -0.64 23.09
CA GLY A 226 -6.15 -1.39 22.74
C GLY A 226 -6.46 -2.84 22.39
N PHE A 227 -5.81 -3.78 23.08
CA PHE A 227 -5.94 -5.21 22.86
C PHE A 227 -6.89 -5.82 23.88
N THR A 228 -7.90 -6.56 23.41
CA THR A 228 -8.80 -7.33 24.27
C THR A 228 -8.88 -8.75 23.77
N CYS A 229 -8.75 -9.72 24.69
CA CYS A 229 -9.07 -11.11 24.41
C CYS A 229 -10.26 -11.54 25.26
N PHE A 230 -11.25 -12.17 24.64
CA PHE A 230 -12.42 -12.68 25.33
C PHE A 230 -12.76 -14.09 24.85
N ASP A 231 -13.40 -14.86 25.72
CA ASP A 231 -13.86 -16.20 25.40
C ASP A 231 -14.97 -16.16 24.34
N ASN A 232 -14.85 -16.99 23.30
CA ASN A 232 -15.78 -16.91 22.17
C ASN A 232 -17.21 -17.27 22.57
N LYS A 233 -17.40 -18.19 23.54
CA LYS A 233 -18.71 -18.68 23.98
C LYS A 233 -19.37 -17.75 24.99
N SER A 234 -18.69 -17.47 26.10
CA SER A 234 -19.22 -16.68 27.22
C SER A 234 -19.11 -15.17 27.01
N LYS A 235 -18.31 -14.72 26.03
CA LYS A 235 -17.96 -13.31 25.81
C LYS A 235 -17.31 -12.63 27.03
N ASN A 236 -16.84 -13.41 28.00
CA ASN A 236 -16.10 -12.91 29.14
C ASN A 236 -14.70 -12.48 28.72
N ILE A 237 -14.29 -11.30 29.18
CA ILE A 237 -12.95 -10.76 28.93
C ILE A 237 -11.94 -11.58 29.72
N ILE A 238 -10.99 -12.19 29.02
CA ILE A 238 -9.89 -12.96 29.61
C ILE A 238 -8.78 -11.99 30.04
N TRP A 239 -8.44 -11.04 29.17
CA TRP A 239 -7.48 -9.97 29.47
C TRP A 239 -7.66 -8.77 28.54
N ARG A 240 -7.17 -7.61 29.00
CA ARG A 240 -7.16 -6.37 28.24
C ARG A 240 -5.89 -5.56 28.52
N PHE A 241 -5.25 -5.05 27.47
CA PHE A 241 -4.05 -4.23 27.56
C PHE A 241 -4.12 -3.05 26.59
N LYS A 242 -3.67 -1.87 27.01
CA LYS A 242 -3.54 -0.69 26.14
C LYS A 242 -2.37 -0.85 25.16
N PHE A 243 -2.38 -0.09 24.07
CA PHE A 243 -1.24 -0.06 23.12
C PHE A 243 0.10 0.28 23.79
N SER A 244 0.12 1.21 24.76
CA SER A 244 1.34 1.62 25.48
C SER A 244 1.94 0.54 26.39
N GLN A 245 1.15 -0.50 26.70
CA GLN A 245 1.59 -1.62 27.51
C GLN A 245 2.29 -2.70 26.67
N LEU A 246 2.15 -2.70 25.34
CA LEU A 246 2.88 -3.62 24.48
C LEU A 246 4.36 -3.22 24.44
N LYS A 247 5.25 -4.10 24.92
CA LYS A 247 6.71 -3.89 24.97
C LYS A 247 7.47 -4.67 23.91
N GLY A 248 6.88 -5.72 23.39
CA GLY A 248 7.46 -6.51 22.33
C GLY A 248 6.44 -7.47 21.73
N SER A 249 6.73 -7.87 20.50
CA SER A 249 6.00 -8.92 19.80
C SER A 249 6.99 -9.80 19.06
N SER A 250 6.73 -11.10 19.02
CA SER A 250 7.46 -12.03 18.17
C SER A 250 6.49 -13.04 17.55
N ASP A 251 6.79 -13.49 16.35
CA ASP A 251 6.03 -14.52 15.66
C ASP A 251 6.92 -15.67 15.19
N ASP A 252 6.30 -16.80 14.89
CA ASP A 252 6.97 -17.99 14.37
C ASP A 252 7.05 -18.02 12.83
N GLY A 253 6.63 -16.96 12.15
CA GLY A 253 6.53 -16.87 10.69
C GLY A 253 5.43 -17.75 10.08
N LYS A 254 4.57 -18.39 10.88
CA LYS A 254 3.53 -19.31 10.42
C LYS A 254 2.15 -18.92 10.94
N THR A 255 1.90 -19.13 12.23
CA THR A 255 0.55 -19.04 12.80
C THR A 255 0.53 -18.48 14.22
N ARG A 256 1.66 -18.51 14.94
CA ARG A 256 1.72 -18.14 16.35
C ARG A 256 2.41 -16.80 16.56
N VAL A 257 1.83 -16.01 17.46
CA VAL A 257 2.40 -14.75 17.92
C VAL A 257 2.43 -14.70 19.44
N LYS A 258 3.52 -14.16 19.97
CA LYS A 258 3.73 -13.87 21.38
C LYS A 258 3.74 -12.36 21.54
N LEU A 259 2.80 -11.85 22.32
CA LEU A 259 2.68 -10.44 22.68
C LEU A 259 3.14 -10.26 24.12
N LEU A 260 4.08 -9.35 24.34
CA LEU A 260 4.66 -9.05 25.64
C LEU A 260 4.06 -7.75 26.18
N PHE A 261 3.21 -7.87 27.21
CA PHE A 261 2.53 -6.73 27.82
C PHE A 261 3.11 -6.42 29.20
N GLN A 262 3.32 -5.14 29.50
CA GLN A 262 3.66 -4.71 30.84
C GLN A 262 2.39 -4.47 31.66
N SER A 263 2.25 -5.20 32.75
CA SER A 263 1.17 -5.00 33.71
C SER A 263 1.28 -3.62 34.37
N ALA A 264 0.15 -2.92 34.52
CA ALA A 264 0.13 -1.58 35.12
C ALA A 264 0.47 -1.62 36.62
N ASP A 265 0.06 -2.69 37.31
CA ASP A 265 0.15 -2.79 38.76
C ASP A 265 1.52 -3.32 39.20
N THR A 266 1.97 -4.42 38.58
CA THR A 266 3.19 -5.13 39.01
C THR A 266 4.44 -4.73 38.24
N LYS A 267 4.28 -3.99 37.14
CA LYS A 267 5.34 -3.68 36.15
C LYS A 267 6.02 -4.91 35.52
N GLN A 268 5.50 -6.11 35.78
CA GLN A 268 6.00 -7.37 35.20
C GLN A 268 5.55 -7.51 33.76
N ILE A 269 6.32 -8.28 32.98
CA ILE A 269 6.00 -8.61 31.60
C ILE A 269 5.17 -9.89 31.55
N GLU A 270 3.95 -9.78 31.05
CA GLU A 270 3.06 -10.89 30.76
C GLU A 270 3.17 -11.27 29.27
N MET A 271 3.51 -12.54 29.00
CA MET A 271 3.49 -13.09 27.66
C MET A 271 2.12 -13.69 27.36
N LYS A 272 1.47 -13.24 26.28
CA LYS A 272 0.24 -13.83 25.75
C LYS A 272 0.53 -14.45 24.39
N GLU A 273 0.36 -15.76 24.29
CA GLU A 273 0.53 -16.52 23.06
C GLU A 273 -0.84 -16.80 22.42
N LEU A 274 -0.94 -16.51 21.13
CA LEU A 274 -2.15 -16.66 20.32
C LEU A 274 -1.79 -17.32 18.98
N GLU A 275 -2.67 -18.19 18.50
CA GLU A 275 -2.52 -18.89 17.22
C GLU A 275 -3.69 -18.51 16.28
N PHE A 276 -3.34 -18.10 15.06
CA PHE A 276 -4.26 -17.58 14.04
C PHE A 276 -4.14 -18.36 12.74
N GLN A 277 -5.24 -18.49 12.00
CA GLN A 277 -5.25 -19.08 10.67
C GLN A 277 -4.50 -18.21 9.64
N ASP A 278 -4.66 -16.89 9.73
CA ASP A 278 -3.91 -15.91 8.94
C ASP A 278 -3.26 -14.90 9.88
N LEU A 279 -2.10 -15.30 10.43
CA LEU A 279 -1.36 -14.43 11.33
C LEU A 279 -0.88 -13.15 10.63
N THR A 280 -0.51 -13.22 9.35
CA THR A 280 0.01 -12.08 8.59
C THR A 280 -1.01 -10.95 8.52
N ALA A 281 -2.27 -11.26 8.20
CA ALA A 281 -3.35 -10.27 8.18
C ALA A 281 -3.56 -9.61 9.57
N VAL A 282 -3.49 -10.40 10.64
CA VAL A 282 -3.65 -9.90 12.01
C VAL A 282 -2.49 -8.98 12.39
N LEU A 283 -1.25 -9.35 12.06
CA LEU A 283 -0.08 -8.51 12.32
C LEU A 283 -0.16 -7.18 11.55
N HIS A 284 -0.61 -7.21 10.29
CA HIS A 284 -0.85 -5.99 9.50
C HIS A 284 -1.95 -5.12 10.10
N CYS A 285 -2.99 -5.74 10.68
CA CYS A 285 -4.03 -5.01 11.41
C CYS A 285 -3.53 -4.39 12.70
N ILE A 286 -2.74 -5.11 13.49
CA ILE A 286 -2.10 -4.57 14.69
C ILE A 286 -1.22 -3.37 14.30
N HIS A 287 -0.40 -3.51 13.26
CA HIS A 287 0.45 -2.44 12.75
C HIS A 287 -0.38 -1.23 12.33
N SER A 288 -1.44 -1.43 11.55
CA SER A 288 -2.35 -0.38 11.09
C SER A 288 -2.96 0.41 12.25
N PHE A 289 -3.45 -0.28 13.28
CA PHE A 289 -4.04 0.36 14.46
C PHE A 289 -3.02 1.12 15.30
N ILE A 290 -1.81 0.56 15.50
CA ILE A 290 -0.73 1.23 16.21
C ILE A 290 -0.26 2.47 15.43
N ALA A 291 -0.02 2.34 14.13
CA ALA A 291 0.41 3.45 13.28
C ALA A 291 -0.64 4.58 13.29
N ALA A 292 -1.93 4.23 13.18
CA ALA A 292 -2.99 5.21 13.28
C ALA A 292 -3.06 5.87 14.67
N LYS A 293 -2.79 5.10 15.75
CA LYS A 293 -2.76 5.64 17.10
C LYS A 293 -1.62 6.64 17.29
N VAL A 294 -0.42 6.30 16.82
CA VAL A 294 0.74 7.19 16.83
C VAL A 294 0.47 8.45 16.02
N ALA A 295 -0.08 8.32 14.81
CA ALA A 295 -0.43 9.45 13.96
C ALA A 295 -1.51 10.36 14.58
N SER A 296 -2.44 9.80 15.37
CA SER A 296 -3.44 10.58 16.12
C SER A 296 -2.87 11.38 17.29
N MET A 297 -1.63 11.09 17.70
CA MET A 297 -0.93 11.83 18.76
C MET A 297 0.03 12.88 18.19
N ASP A 298 0.24 12.90 16.86
CA ASP A 298 1.09 13.88 16.17
C ASP A 298 0.28 15.12 15.75
N PRO A 299 0.55 16.31 16.33
CA PRO A 299 -0.12 17.55 15.97
C PRO A 299 0.05 17.94 14.48
N MET A 300 1.19 17.61 13.87
CA MET A 300 1.47 17.94 12.47
C MET A 300 0.61 17.11 11.52
N PHE A 301 0.43 15.82 11.84
CA PHE A 301 -0.47 14.94 11.10
C PHE A 301 -1.93 15.40 11.24
N ILE A 302 -2.38 15.78 12.43
CA ILE A 302 -3.74 16.30 12.67
C ILE A 302 -3.99 17.61 11.90
N ASN A 303 -3.01 18.53 11.88
CA ASN A 303 -3.15 19.81 11.19
C ASN A 303 -3.20 19.67 9.65
N SER A 304 -2.49 18.69 9.10
CA SER A 304 -2.61 18.35 7.67
C SER A 304 -4.00 17.84 7.28
N GLN A 305 -4.76 17.31 8.24
CA GLN A 305 -6.15 16.89 8.07
C GLN A 305 -7.16 18.02 8.35
N SER A 306 -6.87 18.93 9.28
CA SER A 306 -7.78 20.04 9.63
C SER A 306 -7.93 21.06 8.49
N LEU A 307 -6.89 21.25 7.68
CA LEU A 307 -6.97 22.03 6.43
C LEU A 307 -7.88 21.37 5.39
N ALA A 308 -7.94 20.03 5.34
CA ALA A 308 -8.96 19.34 4.55
C ALA A 308 -10.36 19.51 5.19
N ARG A 309 -10.47 19.42 6.53
CA ARG A 309 -11.74 19.61 7.26
C ARG A 309 -12.34 21.01 7.12
N LYS A 310 -11.53 22.07 6.98
CA LYS A 310 -12.02 23.45 6.78
C LYS A 310 -12.69 23.68 5.42
N TYR A 311 -12.45 22.82 4.43
CA TYR A 311 -13.23 22.78 3.18
C TYR A 311 -14.38 21.75 3.22
N ILE A 312 -14.60 21.06 4.35
CA ILE A 312 -15.57 19.95 4.51
C ILE A 312 -16.81 20.36 5.34
N CYS A 313 -16.83 21.54 5.96
CA CYS A 313 -18.01 22.06 6.68
C CYS A 313 -18.33 23.53 6.36
N ASN A 314 -18.32 23.93 5.08
CA ASN A 314 -18.97 25.16 4.63
C ASN A 314 -19.21 25.10 3.11
N THR A 315 -20.21 24.31 2.68
CA THR A 315 -21.27 24.62 1.70
C THR A 315 -22.06 23.37 1.36
#